data_AF-A0A536AYN8-F1
#
_entry.id   AF-A0A536AYN8-F1
#
_cell.length_a   1.000
_cell.length_b   1.000
_cell.length_c   1.000
_cell.angle_alpha   90.00
_cell.angle_beta   90.00
_cell.angle_gamma   90.00
#
_symmetry.space_group_name_H-M   'P 1'
#
loop_
_entity.id
_entity.type
_entity.pdbx_description
1 polymer ?
#
loop_
_entity_poly.entity_id
_entity_poly.type
_entity_poly.pdbx_seq_one_letter_code
_entity_poly.pdbx_strand_id
1 'polypeptide(L)'
;MLTAFILVKSTREGLTHLGAELADVDGVAEVYTVTGEWDFVAIVRVREHEDLAKVVTQHLTRLRDIDKTQTMVAFQQFSAHDLEAMFGLGLEDKKS
;
A
#
# COMPACT_ATOMS: atom_id res chain seq x y z
N MET A 1 4.26 -11.75 -6.60
CA MET A 1 3.21 -10.78 -6.24
C MET A 1 3.91 -9.59 -5.63
N LEU A 2 3.72 -8.41 -6.21
CA LEU A 2 4.33 -7.17 -5.78
C LEU A 2 3.31 -6.36 -4.98
N THR A 3 3.74 -5.84 -3.84
CA THR A 3 2.92 -4.99 -2.98
C THR A 3 3.46 -3.57 -3.02
N ALA A 4 2.58 -2.58 -3.13
CA ALA A 4 2.94 -1.18 -2.97
C ALA A 4 1.89 -0.46 -2.11
N PHE A 5 2.31 0.63 -1.48
CA PHE A 5 1.46 1.50 -0.71
C PHE A 5 1.44 2.86 -1.38
N ILE A 6 0.26 3.37 -1.68
CA ILE A 6 0.09 4.69 -2.28
C ILE A 6 -0.56 5.57 -1.23
N LEU A 7 0.19 6.55 -0.76
CA LEU A 7 -0.31 7.59 0.12
C LEU A 7 -0.90 8.70 -0.75
N VAL A 8 -2.11 9.13 -0.44
CA VAL A 8 -2.84 10.13 -1.21
C VAL A 8 -3.25 11.28 -0.30
N LYS A 9 -2.91 12.50 -0.73
CA LYS A 9 -3.41 13.74 -0.17
C LYS A 9 -4.52 14.24 -1.07
N SER A 10 -5.68 14.51 -0.49
CA SER A 10 -6.85 14.96 -1.22
C SER A 10 -7.22 16.38 -0.87
N THR A 11 -7.95 17.04 -1.76
CA THR A 11 -8.68 18.26 -1.43
C THR A 11 -9.77 17.97 -0.38
N ARG A 12 -10.38 19.02 0.16
CA ARG A 12 -11.52 18.88 1.07
C ARG A 12 -12.72 18.18 0.42
N GLU A 13 -12.93 18.38 -0.88
CA GLU A 13 -14.00 17.72 -1.63
C GLU A 13 -13.65 16.25 -1.92
N GLY A 14 -12.38 15.99 -2.24
CA GLY A 14 -11.82 14.64 -2.45
C GLY A 14 -12.08 13.66 -1.31
N LEU A 15 -12.03 14.12 -0.05
CA LEU A 15 -12.31 13.28 1.13
C LEU A 15 -13.66 12.54 1.07
N THR A 16 -14.64 13.08 0.34
CA THR A 16 -15.99 12.51 0.27
C THR A 16 -16.15 11.40 -0.76
N HIS A 17 -15.34 11.37 -1.82
CA HIS A 17 -15.54 10.48 -2.96
C HIS A 17 -14.31 9.62 -3.31
N LEU A 18 -13.09 10.12 -3.09
CA LEU A 18 -11.87 9.44 -3.52
C LEU A 18 -11.70 8.05 -2.89
N GLY A 19 -12.19 7.82 -1.67
CA GLY A 19 -12.08 6.50 -1.05
C GLY A 19 -12.74 5.40 -1.89
N ALA A 20 -13.93 5.66 -2.43
CA ALA A 20 -14.63 4.71 -3.29
C ALA A 20 -13.96 4.62 -4.67
N GLU A 21 -13.57 5.75 -5.26
CA GLU A 21 -12.92 5.76 -6.58
C GLU A 21 -11.57 5.04 -6.57
N LEU A 22 -10.77 5.21 -5.50
CA LEU A 22 -9.51 4.50 -5.31
C LEU A 22 -9.73 3.00 -5.13
N ALA A 23 -10.79 2.59 -4.44
CA ALA A 23 -11.11 1.18 -4.23
C ALA A 23 -11.56 0.47 -5.52
N ASP A 24 -12.14 1.21 -6.47
CA ASP A 24 -12.56 0.70 -7.78
C ASP A 24 -11.39 0.57 -8.79
N VAL A 25 -10.18 1.03 -8.44
CA VAL A 25 -9.02 0.91 -9.30
C VAL A 25 -8.49 -0.53 -9.30
N ASP A 26 -8.44 -1.14 -10.49
CA ASP A 26 -7.86 -2.47 -10.69
C ASP A 26 -6.45 -2.58 -10.11
N GLY A 27 -6.24 -3.55 -9.22
CA GLY A 27 -4.97 -3.78 -8.52
C GLY A 27 -4.87 -3.12 -7.14
N VAL A 28 -5.79 -2.22 -6.79
CA VAL A 28 -5.98 -1.79 -5.41
C VAL A 28 -6.73 -2.89 -4.66
N ALA A 29 -6.10 -3.42 -3.62
CA ALA A 29 -6.69 -4.44 -2.77
C ALA A 29 -7.54 -3.82 -1.66
N GLU A 30 -7.06 -2.73 -1.07
CA GLU A 30 -7.66 -2.10 0.11
C GLU A 30 -7.38 -0.60 0.09
N VAL A 31 -8.31 0.21 0.61
CA VAL A 31 -8.14 1.66 0.79
C VAL A 31 -8.64 2.06 2.17
N TYR A 32 -7.86 2.87 2.86
CA TYR A 32 -8.18 3.37 4.19
C TYR A 32 -8.07 4.88 4.24
N THR A 33 -8.99 5.52 4.97
CA THR A 33 -8.76 6.86 5.50
C THR A 33 -7.84 6.76 6.70
N VAL A 34 -6.88 7.68 6.79
CA VAL A 34 -5.90 7.69 7.88
C VAL A 34 -5.79 9.06 8.53
N THR A 35 -5.43 9.10 9.81
CA THR A 35 -5.02 10.32 10.47
C THR A 35 -3.55 10.60 10.17
N GLY A 36 -3.18 11.86 9.98
CA GLY A 36 -1.78 12.27 9.82
C GLY A 36 -1.60 13.26 8.68
N GLU A 37 -0.43 13.22 8.03
CA GLU A 37 -0.14 14.08 6.88
C GLU A 37 -1.01 13.71 5.67
N TRP A 38 -1.28 12.42 5.48
CA TRP A 38 -2.01 11.86 4.35
C TRP A 38 -3.47 11.61 4.70
N ASP A 39 -4.33 11.62 3.69
CA ASP A 39 -5.78 11.43 3.88
C ASP A 39 -6.18 9.98 3.60
N PHE A 40 -5.54 9.35 2.59
CA PHE A 40 -5.76 7.95 2.24
C PHE A 40 -4.46 7.15 2.14
N VAL A 41 -4.58 5.85 2.43
CA VAL A 41 -3.59 4.83 2.10
C VAL A 41 -4.27 3.75 1.26
N ALA A 42 -3.82 3.59 0.03
CA ALA A 42 -4.21 2.49 -0.85
C ALA A 42 -3.14 1.41 -0.86
N ILE A 43 -3.55 0.17 -0.58
CA ILE A 43 -2.69 -1.02 -0.67
C ILE A 43 -2.90 -1.63 -2.05
N VAL A 44 -1.84 -1.67 -2.84
CA VAL A 44 -1.82 -2.21 -4.20
C VAL A 44 -1.15 -3.57 -4.19
N ARG A 45 -1.77 -4.56 -4.82
CA ARG A 45 -1.21 -5.91 -5.02
C ARG A 45 -1.33 -6.29 -6.48
N VAL A 46 -0.19 -6.37 -7.17
CA VAL A 46 -0.12 -6.67 -8.60
C VAL A 46 0.84 -7.82 -8.87
N ARG A 47 0.84 -8.35 -10.11
CA ARG A 47 1.74 -9.44 -10.49
C ARG A 47 3.15 -8.92 -10.80
N GLU A 48 3.24 -7.85 -11.57
CA GLU A 48 4.49 -7.33 -12.13
C GLU A 48 4.60 -5.80 -11.97
N HIS A 49 5.81 -5.26 -12.10
CA HIS A 49 6.07 -3.82 -11.95
C HIS A 49 5.33 -2.97 -13.00
N GLU A 50 5.15 -3.49 -14.21
CA GLU A 50 4.42 -2.78 -15.28
C GLU A 50 2.94 -2.55 -14.91
N ASP A 51 2.34 -3.47 -14.17
CA ASP A 51 0.96 -3.32 -13.70
C ASP A 51 0.85 -2.23 -12.64
N LEU A 52 1.85 -2.10 -11.75
CA LEU A 52 1.90 -0.97 -10.81
C LEU A 52 2.01 0.37 -11.55
N ALA A 53 2.82 0.43 -12.60
CA ALA A 53 2.93 1.64 -13.41
C ALA A 53 1.57 2.02 -14.03
N LYS A 54 0.76 1.05 -14.46
CA LYS A 54 -0.61 1.32 -14.95
C LYS A 54 -1.50 1.90 -13.86
N VAL A 55 -1.51 1.31 -12.66
CA VAL A 55 -2.28 1.83 -11.50
C VAL A 55 -1.95 3.30 -11.24
N VAL A 56 -0.66 3.63 -11.14
CA VAL A 56 -0.21 5.00 -10.83
C VAL A 56 -0.45 5.96 -11.98
N THR A 57 -0.03 5.61 -13.19
CA THR A 57 0.01 6.57 -14.31
C THR A 57 -1.31 6.69 -15.07
N GLN A 58 -2.13 5.64 -15.11
CA GLN A 58 -3.36 5.62 -15.91
C GLN A 58 -4.61 5.87 -15.07
N HIS A 59 -4.63 5.43 -13.82
CA HIS A 59 -5.84 5.53 -12.99
C HIS A 59 -5.76 6.71 -12.03
N LEU A 60 -4.73 6.79 -11.18
CA LEU A 60 -4.60 7.85 -10.18
C LEU A 60 -4.50 9.26 -10.79
N THR A 61 -3.82 9.41 -11.93
CA THR A 61 -3.69 10.72 -12.62
C THR A 61 -5.01 11.28 -13.17
N ARG A 62 -6.02 10.42 -13.33
CA ARG A 62 -7.34 10.81 -13.87
C ARG A 62 -8.35 11.13 -12.77
N LEU A 63 -8.08 10.71 -11.54
CA LEU A 63 -8.92 11.03 -10.40
C LEU A 63 -8.75 12.52 -10.10
N ARG A 64 -9.89 13.21 -9.94
CA ARG A 64 -9.89 14.61 -9.54
C ARG A 64 -9.61 14.71 -8.05
N ASP A 65 -9.33 15.91 -7.58
CA ASP A 65 -9.20 16.19 -6.14
C ASP A 65 -8.05 15.49 -5.42
N ILE A 66 -7.07 14.95 -6.16
CA ILE A 66 -5.79 14.50 -5.64
C ILE A 66 -4.79 15.66 -5.70
N ASP A 67 -4.32 16.11 -4.53
CA ASP A 67 -3.30 17.14 -4.43
C ASP A 67 -1.88 16.57 -4.57
N LYS A 68 -1.65 15.38 -4.01
CA LYS A 68 -0.33 14.75 -3.97
C LYS A 68 -0.45 13.24 -3.79
N THR A 69 0.49 12.50 -4.37
CA THR A 69 0.66 11.07 -4.14
C THR A 69 2.10 10.72 -3.77
N GLN A 70 2.29 9.68 -2.98
CA GLN A 70 3.59 9.05 -2.74
C GLN A 70 3.46 7.53 -2.84
N THR A 71 4.22 6.90 -3.74
CA THR A 71 4.21 5.44 -3.95
C THR A 71 5.41 4.80 -3.28
N MET A 72 5.16 3.82 -2.41
CA MET A 72 6.18 3.04 -1.70
C MET A 72 6.06 1.57 -2.12
N VAL A 73 7.02 1.08 -2.90
CA VAL A 73 7.05 -0.32 -3.31
C VAL A 73 7.68 -1.16 -2.20
N ALA A 74 6.99 -2.20 -1.75
CA ALA A 74 7.50 -3.11 -0.75
C ALA A 74 8.63 -3.96 -1.37
N PHE A 75 9.83 -3.84 -0.81
CA PHE A 75 10.99 -4.63 -1.24
C PHE A 75 11.02 -6.01 -0.59
N GLN A 76 10.65 -6.09 0.68
CA GLN A 76 10.59 -7.33 1.45
C GLN A 76 9.36 -7.30 2.36
N GLN A 77 8.64 -8.42 2.43
CA GLN A 77 7.52 -8.63 3.33
C GLN A 77 7.96 -9.57 4.46
N PHE A 78 7.66 -9.21 5.69
CA PHE A 78 7.81 -10.11 6.84
C PHE A 78 6.42 -10.61 7.24
N SER A 79 6.23 -11.93 7.26
CA SER A 79 5.01 -12.52 7.80
C SER A 79 5.21 -12.91 9.27
N ALA A 80 4.11 -13.07 10.02
CA ALA A 80 4.18 -13.53 11.41
C ALA A 80 4.88 -14.90 11.55
N HIS A 81 4.75 -15.78 10.54
CA HIS A 81 5.46 -17.06 10.51
C HIS A 81 6.99 -16.88 10.35
N ASP A 82 7.44 -15.87 9.59
CA ASP A 82 8.87 -15.60 9.43
C ASP A 82 9.48 -14.99 10.71
N LEU A 83 8.68 -14.20 11.45
CA LEU A 83 9.08 -13.63 12.72
C LEU A 83 9.25 -14.70 13.80
N GLU A 84 8.31 -15.65 13.93
CA GLU A 84 8.44 -16.77 14.89
C GLU A 84 9.67 -17.63 14.62
N ALA A 85 10.01 -17.90 13.35
CA ALA A 85 11.21 -18.64 12.98
C ALA A 85 12.52 -17.91 13.37
N MET A 86 12.56 -16.56 13.31
CA MET A 86 13.73 -15.78 13.75
C MET A 86 13.89 -15.77 15.28
N PHE A 87 12.79 -15.83 16.05
CA PHE A 87 12.85 -15.90 17.52
C PHE A 87 13.11 -17.33 18.05
N GLY A 88 12.79 -18.38 17.28
CA GLY A 88 13.02 -19.78 17.66
C GLY A 88 14.50 -20.18 17.66
N LEU A 89 15.33 -19.59 16.80
CA LEU A 89 16.76 -19.91 16.66
C LEU A 89 17.64 -19.40 17.82
N GLY A 90 17.08 -18.65 18.77
CA GLY A 90 17.82 -18.10 19.92
C GLY A 90 17.77 -18.94 21.21
N LEU A 91 17.02 -20.04 21.24
CA LEU A 91 16.76 -20.81 22.48
C LEU A 91 17.47 -22.17 22.57
N GLU A 92 18.21 -22.60 21.53
CA GLU A 92 18.82 -23.94 21.49
C GLU A 92 20.33 -23.99 21.79
N ASP A 93 21.03 -22.85 21.93
CA ASP A 93 22.49 -22.84 22.16
C ASP A 93 22.89 -22.64 23.63
N LYS A 94 22.25 -23.38 24.54
CA LYS A 94 22.74 -23.49 25.91
C LYS A 94 22.45 -24.85 26.54
N LYS A 95 22.96 -25.91 25.91
CA LYS A 95 23.26 -27.19 26.58
C LYS A 95 24.26 -28.00 25.75
N SER A 96 25.55 -27.79 26.00
CA SER A 96 26.48 -28.84 26.41
C SER A 96 27.80 -28.26 26.90
#